data_AF-A0AAD6YUS1-F1
#
_entry.id   AF-A0AAD6YUS1-F1
#
_cell.length_a   1.000
_cell.length_b   1.000
_cell.length_c   1.000
_cell.angle_alpha   90.00
_cell.angle_beta   90.00
_cell.angle_gamma   90.00
#
_symmetry.space_group_name_H-M   'P 1'
#
loop_
_entity.id
_entity.type
_entity.pdbx_description
1 polymer ?
#
loop_
_entity_poly.entity_id
_entity_poly.type
_entity_poly.pdbx_seq_one_letter_code
_entity_poly.pdbx_strand_id
1 'polypeptide(L)'
;MAQYPDPQVFIALNKSTVDNRPAQRSHGRSLAGTPCVQCVIFIQGTRYSVLLVLTTEGIVALDIFEGSVTKDLFLGFLRDQVICRYFISFDSFLTIHKAPILNPYPAPCSVDILDNDKDI
;
A
#
# COMPACT_ATOMS: atom_id res chain seq x y z
N MET A 1 -3.80 18.80 21.26
CA MET A 1 -3.74 17.51 20.56
C MET A 1 -5.08 16.82 20.83
N ALA A 2 -5.83 16.46 19.79
CA ALA A 2 -7.15 15.84 19.98
C ALA A 2 -6.97 14.44 20.60
N GLN A 3 -7.79 14.12 21.60
CA GLN A 3 -7.79 12.80 22.24
C GLN A 3 -8.93 11.98 21.64
N TYR A 4 -8.57 10.86 20.99
CA TYR A 4 -9.54 9.91 20.45
C TYR A 4 -9.55 8.69 21.37
N PRO A 5 -10.68 8.38 22.02
CA PRO A 5 -10.77 7.27 22.97
C PRO A 5 -10.75 5.90 22.30
N ASP A 6 -11.17 5.83 21.03
CA ASP A 6 -11.24 4.60 20.24
C ASP A 6 -10.26 4.65 19.07
N PRO A 7 -9.30 3.71 18.94
CA PRO A 7 -8.38 3.67 17.82
C PRO A 7 -9.04 3.21 16.50
N GLN A 8 -10.23 2.61 16.54
CA GLN A 8 -10.93 2.15 15.32
C GLN A 8 -11.42 3.30 14.44
N VAL A 9 -11.43 4.54 14.95
CA VAL A 9 -11.77 5.73 14.16
C VAL A 9 -10.73 6.03 13.08
N PHE A 10 -9.51 5.49 13.21
CA PHE A 10 -8.41 5.79 12.30
C PHE A 10 -8.31 4.79 11.15
N ILE A 11 -7.92 5.33 10.00
CA ILE A 11 -7.50 4.56 8.83
C ILE A 11 -6.23 5.19 8.28
N ALA A 12 -5.21 4.38 8.06
CA ALA A 12 -3.90 4.82 7.63
C ALA A 12 -3.69 4.48 6.16
N LEU A 13 -3.38 5.50 5.37
CA LEU A 13 -3.03 5.39 3.97
C LEU A 13 -1.51 5.47 3.85
N ASN A 14 -0.91 4.54 3.12
CA ASN A 14 0.53 4.53 2.92
C ASN A 14 0.91 4.03 1.52
N LYS A 15 2.10 4.41 1.10
CA LYS A 15 2.75 3.98 -0.14
C LYS A 15 3.99 3.16 0.20
N SER A 16 4.17 2.06 -0.52
CA SER A 16 5.40 1.28 -0.50
C SER A 16 5.92 1.09 -1.92
N THR A 17 7.21 0.81 -2.06
CA THR A 17 7.84 0.52 -3.36
C THR A 17 8.59 -0.79 -3.24
N VAL A 18 8.34 -1.69 -4.20
CA VAL A 18 8.96 -3.01 -4.29
C VAL A 18 9.65 -3.10 -5.64
N ASP A 19 10.91 -3.53 -5.67
CA ASP A 19 11.63 -3.77 -6.91
C ASP A 19 11.72 -5.27 -7.22
N ASN A 20 11.32 -5.65 -8.43
CA ASN A 20 11.42 -7.03 -8.88
C ASN A 20 12.83 -7.29 -9.44
N ARG A 21 13.83 -7.23 -8.56
CA ARG A 21 15.18 -7.70 -8.90
C ARG A 21 15.23 -9.21 -8.66
N PRO A 22 15.86 -10.00 -9.54
CA PRO A 22 16.20 -11.38 -9.19
C PRO A 22 17.05 -11.35 -7.92
N ALA A 23 16.82 -12.29 -7.00
CA ALA A 23 17.48 -12.35 -5.70
C ALA A 23 19.01 -12.24 -5.85
N GLN A 24 19.52 -11.03 -5.71
CA GLN A 24 20.93 -10.74 -5.85
C GLN A 24 21.59 -11.00 -4.49
N ARG A 25 22.69 -11.75 -4.48
CA ARG A 25 23.47 -11.92 -3.24
C ARG A 25 23.94 -10.56 -2.76
N SER A 26 23.55 -10.21 -1.53
CA SER A 26 23.99 -9.00 -0.82
C SER A 26 25.43 -9.11 -0.33
N HIS A 27 25.95 -10.33 -0.21
CA HIS A 27 27.30 -10.58 0.30
C HIS A 27 28.08 -11.47 -0.67
N GLY A 28 29.25 -11.00 -1.07
CA GLY A 28 30.22 -11.82 -1.76
C GLY A 28 30.88 -12.84 -0.81
N ARG A 29 31.42 -13.93 -1.38
CA ARG A 29 32.18 -14.94 -0.60
C ARG A 29 33.63 -14.95 -1.11
N SER A 30 34.57 -14.95 -0.19
CA SER A 30 36.00 -15.16 -0.44
C SER A 30 36.60 -16.05 0.65
N LEU A 31 37.79 -16.59 0.40
CA LEU A 31 38.56 -17.31 1.41
C LEU A 31 38.99 -16.34 2.52
N ALA A 32 39.12 -16.84 3.74
CA ALA A 32 39.63 -16.05 4.86
C ALA A 32 41.00 -15.44 4.51
N GLY A 33 41.14 -14.12 4.66
CA GLY A 33 42.36 -13.38 4.31
C GLY A 33 42.41 -12.88 2.86
N THR A 34 41.40 -13.17 2.02
CA THR A 34 41.32 -12.65 0.64
C THR A 34 40.19 -11.64 0.50
N PRO A 35 40.40 -10.48 -0.16
CA PRO A 35 39.33 -9.53 -0.46
C PRO A 35 38.27 -10.19 -1.35
N CYS A 36 37.00 -10.03 -0.99
CA CYS A 36 35.92 -10.42 -1.87
C CYS A 36 35.66 -9.30 -2.88
N VAL A 37 35.77 -9.59 -4.17
CA VAL A 37 35.41 -8.67 -5.25
C VAL A 37 34.02 -9.01 -5.73
N GLN A 38 33.09 -8.06 -5.62
CA GLN A 38 31.75 -8.18 -6.17
C GLN A 38 31.59 -7.17 -7.31
N CYS A 39 31.43 -7.66 -8.54
CA CYS A 39 31.00 -6.83 -9.65
C CYS A 39 29.47 -6.84 -9.67
N VAL A 40 28.86 -5.69 -9.38
CA VAL A 40 27.41 -5.52 -9.39
C VAL A 40 27.02 -4.69 -10.60
N ILE A 41 26.24 -5.26 -11.51
CA ILE A 41 25.61 -4.50 -12.59
C ILE A 41 24.39 -3.82 -11.98
N PHE A 42 24.23 -2.51 -12.19
CA PHE A 42 23.04 -1.79 -11.74
C PHE A 42 21.88 -2.18 -12.67
N ILE A 43 21.21 -3.29 -12.37
CA ILE A 43 20.03 -3.73 -13.10
C ILE A 43 18.85 -2.97 -12.52
N GLN A 44 18.33 -2.01 -13.29
CA GLN A 44 17.05 -1.38 -12.99
C GLN A 44 15.95 -2.40 -13.30
N GLY A 45 15.62 -3.24 -12.33
CA GLY A 45 14.46 -4.12 -12.41
C GLY A 45 13.17 -3.30 -12.43
N THR A 46 12.09 -3.94 -12.87
CA THR A 46 10.76 -3.34 -12.84
C THR A 46 10.39 -2.96 -11.41
N ARG A 47 10.09 -1.68 -11.18
CA ARG A 47 9.62 -1.17 -9.88
C ARG A 47 8.10 -1.23 -9.85
N TYR A 48 7.58 -1.72 -8.74
CA TYR A 48 6.16 -1.71 -8.43
C TYR A 48 5.94 -0.77 -7.27
N SER A 49 4.94 0.10 -7.40
CA SER A 49 4.40 0.85 -6.28
C SER A 49 3.21 0.09 -5.72
N VAL A 50 3.07 0.16 -4.41
CA VAL A 50 1.98 -0.46 -3.65
C VAL A 50 1.28 0.64 -2.87
N LEU A 51 0.01 0.86 -3.17
CA LEU A 51 -0.87 1.70 -2.36
C LEU A 51 -1.63 0.81 -1.38
N LEU A 52 -1.62 1.20 -0.10
CA LEU A 52 -2.14 0.39 0.99
C LEU A 52 -3.04 1.22 1.90
N VAL A 53 -4.13 0.61 2.33
CA VAL A 53 -5.01 1.11 3.37
C VAL A 53 -5.02 0.14 4.54
N LEU A 54 -4.64 0.64 5.72
CA LEU A 54 -4.54 -0.09 6.96
C LEU A 54 -5.55 0.42 7.99
N THR A 55 -6.15 -0.50 8.72
CA THR A 55 -6.97 -0.24 9.91
C THR A 55 -6.44 -1.07 11.08
N THR A 56 -7.05 -0.94 12.26
CA THR A 56 -6.74 -1.79 13.42
C THR A 56 -6.99 -3.28 13.14
N GLU A 57 -7.88 -3.61 12.21
CA GLU A 57 -8.20 -4.98 11.80
C GLU A 57 -7.26 -5.53 10.71
N GLY A 58 -6.38 -4.70 10.16
CA GLY A 58 -5.42 -5.07 9.13
C GLY A 58 -5.61 -4.35 7.79
N ILE A 59 -5.20 -5.01 6.71
CA ILE A 59 -5.21 -4.46 5.35
C ILE A 59 -6.64 -4.48 4.79
N VAL A 60 -7.19 -3.31 4.52
CA VAL A 60 -8.55 -3.18 3.98
C VAL A 60 -8.55 -3.11 2.46
N ALA A 61 -7.61 -2.36 1.89
CA ALA A 61 -7.44 -2.21 0.45
C ALA A 61 -5.94 -2.15 0.09
N LEU A 62 -5.64 -2.69 -1.09
CA LEU A 62 -4.30 -2.84 -1.64
C LEU A 62 -4.40 -2.69 -3.16
N ASP A 63 -3.53 -1.87 -3.73
CA ASP A 63 -3.35 -1.80 -5.19
C ASP A 63 -1.87 -1.80 -5.54
N ILE A 64 -1.51 -2.57 -6.58
CA ILE A 64 -0.13 -2.78 -7.01
C ILE A 64 -0.04 -2.47 -8.48
N PHE A 65 0.85 -1.56 -8.84
CA PHE A 65 1.07 -1.19 -10.23
C PHE A 65 2.54 -0.91 -10.51
N GLU A 66 2.90 -1.02 -11.79
CA GLU A 66 4.25 -0.76 -12.26
C GLU A 66 4.54 0.74 -12.33
N GLY A 67 5.73 1.14 -11.90
CA GLY A 67 6.19 2.53 -11.91
C GLY A 67 5.87 3.28 -10.61
N SER A 68 5.88 4.62 -10.71
CA SER A 68 5.64 5.53 -9.59
C SER A 68 4.15 5.86 -9.46
N VAL A 69 3.67 6.05 -8.23
CA VAL A 69 2.33 6.61 -7.96
C VAL A 69 2.23 8.01 -8.55
N THR A 70 1.21 8.25 -9.38
CA THR A 70 0.81 9.59 -9.83
C THR A 70 -0.46 10.02 -9.10
N LYS A 71 -0.70 11.33 -9.05
CA LYS A 71 -1.93 11.92 -8.50
C LYS A 71 -3.21 11.26 -9.02
N ASP A 72 -3.28 10.98 -10.32
CA ASP A 72 -4.47 10.41 -10.93
C ASP A 72 -4.71 8.97 -10.47
N LEU A 73 -3.64 8.16 -10.38
CA LEU A 73 -3.70 6.80 -9.83
C LEU A 73 -4.10 6.83 -8.35
N PHE A 74 -3.54 7.75 -7.57
CA PHE A 74 -3.87 7.90 -6.16
C PHE A 74 -5.33 8.33 -5.95
N LEU A 75 -5.82 9.31 -6.71
CA LEU A 75 -7.23 9.75 -6.65
C LEU A 75 -8.19 8.66 -7.11
N GLY A 76 -7.83 7.88 -8.14
CA GLY A 76 -8.58 6.71 -8.57
C GLY A 76 -8.68 5.67 -7.45
N PHE A 77 -7.55 5.32 -6.85
CA PHE A 77 -7.49 4.42 -5.70
C PHE A 77 -8.37 4.90 -4.53
N LEU A 78 -8.29 6.18 -4.15
CA LEU A 78 -9.15 6.72 -3.10
C LEU A 78 -10.64 6.57 -3.42
N ARG A 79 -11.05 6.85 -4.66
CA ARG A 79 -12.46 6.76 -5.06
C ARG A 79 -12.96 5.32 -5.07
N ASP A 80 -12.18 4.41 -5.66
CA ASP A 80 -12.63 3.06 -5.99
C ASP A 80 -12.36 2.03 -4.88
N GLN A 81 -11.40 2.31 -4.00
CA GLN A 81 -10.94 1.37 -2.98
C GLN A 81 -11.08 1.88 -1.55
N VAL A 82 -11.29 3.18 -1.32
CA VAL A 82 -11.34 3.76 0.03
C VAL A 82 -12.71 4.39 0.32
N ILE A 83 -13.16 5.29 -0.55
CA ILE A 83 -14.46 5.95 -0.40
C ILE A 83 -15.59 4.99 -0.76
N CYS A 84 -15.40 4.13 -1.75
CA CYS A 84 -16.44 3.26 -2.28
C CYS A 84 -15.86 1.92 -2.74
N ARG A 85 -15.83 0.94 -1.86
CA ARG A 85 -15.37 -0.42 -2.18
C ARG A 85 -16.49 -1.24 -2.79
N TYR A 86 -16.17 -1.92 -3.89
CA TYR A 86 -17.04 -2.95 -4.44
C TYR A 86 -16.70 -4.32 -3.83
N PHE A 87 -17.72 -5.08 -3.43
CA PHE A 87 -17.57 -6.45 -2.92
C PHE A 87 -18.66 -7.34 -3.53
N ILE A 88 -18.34 -8.61 -3.78
CA ILE A 88 -19.25 -9.58 -4.39
C ILE A 88 -19.81 -10.48 -3.30
N SER A 89 -21.14 -10.53 -3.19
CA SER A 89 -21.83 -11.53 -2.38
C SER A 89 -22.26 -12.71 -3.26
N PHE A 90 -22.06 -13.92 -2.76
CA PHE A 90 -22.56 -15.16 -3.36
C PHE A 90 -23.83 -15.58 -2.64
N ASP A 91 -24.90 -14.81 -2.82
CA ASP A 91 -26.25 -15.26 -2.49
C ASP A 91 -26.80 -16.13 -3.63
N SER A 92 -28.12 -16.40 -3.67
CA SER A 92 -28.73 -17.17 -4.77
C SER A 92 -28.53 -16.55 -6.17
N PHE A 93 -28.10 -15.28 -6.24
CA PHE A 93 -27.63 -14.59 -7.45
C PHE A 93 -26.32 -13.85 -7.17
N LEU A 94 -25.44 -13.76 -8.18
CA LEU A 94 -24.20 -12.99 -8.10
C LEU A 94 -24.51 -11.49 -8.07
N THR A 95 -24.28 -10.85 -6.93
CA THR A 95 -24.58 -9.42 -6.73
C THR A 95 -23.31 -8.65 -6.38
N ILE A 96 -23.08 -7.53 -7.07
CA ILE A 96 -21.98 -6.60 -6.77
C ILE A 96 -22.54 -5.51 -5.86
N HIS A 97 -22.03 -5.45 -4.63
CA HIS A 97 -22.35 -4.41 -3.65
C HIS A 97 -21.30 -3.30 -3.71
N LYS A 98 -21.75 -2.06 -3.46
CA LYS A 98 -20.89 -0.91 -3.25
C LYS A 98 -21.08 -0.43 -1.82
N ALA A 99 -20.01 -0.41 -1.03
CA ALA A 99 -20.04 0.02 0.36
C ALA A 99 -18.87 0.98 0.66
N PRO A 100 -19.09 2.07 1.41
CA PRO A 100 -18.02 2.95 1.82
C PRO A 100 -17.18 2.30 2.93
N ILE A 101 -15.84 2.45 2.86
CA ILE A 101 -14.97 2.11 4.01
C ILE A 101 -14.88 3.32 4.95
N LEU A 102 -14.83 4.52 4.38
CA LEU A 102 -14.83 5.75 5.17
C LEU A 102 -16.22 6.06 5.69
N ASN A 103 -16.32 6.23 7.01
CA ASN A 103 -17.57 6.62 7.66
C ASN A 103 -17.51 8.08 8.15
N PRO A 104 -18.67 8.74 8.33
CA PRO A 104 -18.70 10.05 8.98
C PRO A 104 -18.17 9.96 10.42
N TYR A 105 -17.39 10.96 10.84
CA TYR A 105 -16.93 11.06 12.23
C TYR A 105 -18.13 11.16 13.20
N PRO A 106 -18.14 10.43 14.34
CA PRO A 106 -17.04 9.67 14.97
C PRO A 106 -17.06 8.15 14.74
N ALA A 107 -17.68 7.67 13.66
CA ALA A 107 -17.73 6.23 13.39
C ALA A 107 -16.33 5.64 13.09
N PRO A 108 -16.16 4.31 13.10
CA PRO A 108 -14.90 3.67 12.70
C PRO A 108 -14.46 4.09 11.30
N CYS A 109 -13.15 4.16 11.06
CA CYS A 109 -12.56 4.60 9.78
C CYS A 109 -13.07 5.98 9.32
N SER A 110 -13.17 6.95 10.23
CA SER A 110 -13.61 8.31 9.92
C SER A 110 -12.48 9.34 9.85
N VAL A 111 -11.29 8.99 10.33
CA VAL A 111 -10.12 9.86 10.36
C VAL A 111 -9.00 9.26 9.55
N ASP A 112 -8.70 9.90 8.42
CA ASP A 112 -7.62 9.49 7.53
C ASP A 112 -6.27 10.00 8.05
N ILE A 113 -5.30 9.09 8.14
CA ILE A 113 -3.90 9.40 8.40
C ILE A 113 -3.13 9.19 7.10
N LEU A 114 -2.54 10.26 6.60
CA LEU A 114 -1.71 10.27 5.39
C LEU A 114 -0.44 11.08 5.69
N ASP A 115 0.69 10.64 5.14
CA ASP A 115 1.88 11.46 5.07
C ASP A 115 1.73 12.59 4.02
N ASN A 116 2.44 13.69 4.23
CA ASN A 116 2.42 14.80 3.29
C ASN A 116 3.45 14.56 2.18
N ASP A 117 3.14 13.61 1.28
CA ASP A 117 3.96 13.33 0.10
C ASP A 117 3.69 14.40 -0.98
N LYS A 118 4.74 15.12 -1.38
CA LYS A 118 4.66 16.12 -2.46
C LYS A 118 4.83 15.51 -3.85
N ASP A 119 5.29 14.26 -3.90
CA ASP A 119 5.66 13.57 -5.12
C ASP A 119 4.51 12.70 -5.67
N ILE A 120 3.30 12.79 -5.07
CA ILE A 120 2.04 12.21 -5.55
C ILE A 120 1.24 13.24 -6.34
#